data_AF-A0A6M8UJW0-F1
#
_entry.id   AF-A0A6M8UJW0-F1
#
_cell.length_a   1.000
_cell.length_b   1.000
_cell.length_c   1.000
_cell.angle_alpha   90.00
_cell.angle_beta   90.00
_cell.angle_gamma   90.00
#
_symmetry.space_group_name_H-M   'P 1'
#
loop_
_entity.id
_entity.type
_entity.pdbx_description
1 polymer ?
#
loop_
_entity_poly.entity_id
_entity_poly.type
_entity_poly.pdbx_seq_one_letter_code
_entity_poly.pdbx_strand_id
1 'polypeptide(L)'
;MEESEIDKRERELMEILWKKFKALSPELFARFLSQKGVPIVSCPICNHIDMAVPQVSEQVYEGNKATGKWITYVNPSKVSSFGFEPLHSLLHYNYRLICKNCGYENRFSAYPVLTWLENNDKENNAE
;
A
#
# COMPACT_ATOMS: atom_id res chain seq x y z
N MET A 1 17.25 18.38 23.28
CA MET A 1 15.99 17.68 23.60
C MET A 1 16.25 16.21 23.41
N GLU A 2 16.22 15.46 24.50
CA GLU A 2 16.36 14.00 24.47
C GLU A 2 15.05 13.41 23.95
N GLU A 3 15.10 12.53 22.96
CA GLU A 3 13.92 11.85 22.41
C GLU A 3 13.38 10.89 23.48
N SER A 4 12.06 10.90 23.72
CA SER A 4 11.49 9.98 24.71
C SER A 4 11.49 8.55 24.17
N GLU A 5 11.56 7.55 25.05
CA GLU A 5 11.46 6.14 24.65
C GLU A 5 10.14 5.82 23.93
N ILE A 6 9.07 6.59 24.20
CA ILE A 6 7.78 6.48 23.51
C ILE A 6 7.91 6.95 22.06
N ASP A 7 8.49 8.13 21.83
CA ASP A 7 8.68 8.69 20.48
C ASP A 7 9.53 7.76 19.60
N LYS A 8 10.60 7.20 20.20
CA LYS A 8 11.46 6.22 19.54
C LYS A 8 10.67 4.97 19.13
N ARG A 9 9.83 4.45 20.03
CA ARG A 9 9.01 3.27 19.76
C ARG A 9 7.97 3.51 18.66
N GLU A 10 7.32 4.67 18.65
CA GLU A 10 6.36 5.05 17.62
C GLU A 10 7.04 5.16 16.24
N ARG A 11 8.25 5.73 16.20
CA ARG A 11 9.06 5.82 14.98
C ARG A 11 9.39 4.43 14.42
N GLU A 12 9.87 3.52 15.26
CA GLU A 12 10.15 2.13 14.87
C GLU A 12 8.91 1.43 14.28
N LEU A 13 7.75 1.58 14.94
CA LEU A 13 6.49 1.00 14.46
C LEU A 13 6.07 1.59 13.11
N MET A 14 6.22 2.91 12.95
CA MET A 14 5.92 3.58 11.68
C MET A 14 6.86 3.14 10.55
N GLU A 15 8.15 2.93 10.84
CA GLU A 15 9.11 2.40 9.88
C GLU A 15 8.76 0.97 9.44
N ILE A 16 8.39 0.10 10.39
CA ILE A 16 7.93 -1.26 10.09
C ILE A 16 6.68 -1.23 9.20
N LEU A 17 5.72 -0.36 9.54
CA LEU A 17 4.50 -0.18 8.76
C LEU A 17 4.80 0.28 7.33
N TRP A 18 5.67 1.29 7.15
CA TRP A 18 6.06 1.76 5.83
C TRP A 18 6.83 0.74 5.01
N LYS A 19 7.66 -0.11 5.64
CA LYS A 19 8.30 -1.23 4.95
C LYS A 19 7.27 -2.18 4.33
N LYS A 20 6.15 -2.45 5.03
CA LYS A 20 5.06 -3.26 4.46
C LYS A 20 4.40 -2.58 3.26
N PHE A 21 4.12 -1.28 3.32
CA PHE A 21 3.54 -0.55 2.20
C PHE A 21 4.44 -0.54 0.96
N LYS A 22 5.76 -0.37 1.15
CA LYS A 22 6.76 -0.35 0.07
C LYS A 22 6.90 -1.69 -0.65
N ALA A 23 6.48 -2.79 -0.04
CA ALA A 23 6.49 -4.11 -0.68
C ALA A 23 5.41 -4.26 -1.77
N LEU A 24 4.34 -3.46 -1.73
CA LEU A 24 3.24 -3.56 -2.69
C LEU A 24 3.49 -2.70 -3.94
N SER A 25 4.00 -3.31 -5.00
CA SER A 25 4.11 -2.66 -6.32
C SER A 25 2.74 -2.56 -7.03
N PRO A 26 2.59 -1.67 -8.03
CA PRO A 26 1.39 -1.62 -8.86
C PRO A 26 1.02 -2.96 -9.51
N GLU A 27 2.01 -3.73 -9.95
CA GLU A 27 1.83 -5.04 -10.58
C GLU A 27 1.31 -6.08 -9.57
N LEU A 28 1.83 -6.07 -8.35
CA LEU A 28 1.36 -6.93 -7.27
C LEU A 28 -0.08 -6.57 -6.87
N PHE A 29 -0.42 -5.28 -6.84
CA PHE A 29 -1.79 -4.86 -6.59
C PHE A 29 -2.74 -5.26 -7.71
N ALA A 30 -2.33 -5.17 -8.98
CA ALA A 30 -3.11 -5.68 -10.11
C ALA A 30 -3.30 -7.22 -10.02
N ARG A 31 -2.26 -7.96 -9.62
CA ARG A 31 -2.33 -9.42 -9.39
C ARG A 31 -3.32 -9.76 -8.27
N PHE A 32 -3.31 -9.01 -7.17
CA PHE A 32 -4.29 -9.17 -6.10
C PHE A 32 -5.73 -9.06 -6.63
N LEU A 33 -6.03 -8.01 -7.41
CA LEU A 33 -7.37 -7.78 -7.97
C LEU A 33 -7.80 -8.91 -8.91
N SER A 34 -6.88 -9.35 -9.77
CA SER A 34 -7.11 -10.46 -10.72
C SER A 34 -7.43 -11.77 -9.99
N GLN A 35 -6.63 -12.15 -8.99
CA GLN A 35 -6.85 -13.38 -8.21
C GLN A 35 -8.11 -13.35 -7.35
N LYS A 36 -8.61 -12.16 -6.98
CA LYS A 36 -9.89 -12.00 -6.27
C LYS A 36 -11.10 -11.95 -7.21
N GLY A 37 -10.92 -12.26 -8.49
CA GLY A 37 -12.00 -12.43 -9.47
C GLY A 37 -12.31 -11.17 -10.29
N VAL A 38 -11.45 -10.15 -10.25
CA VAL A 38 -11.60 -8.92 -11.05
C VAL A 38 -10.44 -8.82 -12.05
N PRO A 39 -10.46 -9.59 -13.16
CA PRO A 39 -9.37 -9.60 -14.14
C PRO A 39 -9.27 -8.29 -14.93
N ILE A 40 -10.40 -7.60 -15.12
CA ILE A 40 -10.48 -6.26 -15.70
C ILE A 40 -11.31 -5.41 -14.75
N VAL A 41 -10.72 -4.33 -14.24
CA VAL A 41 -11.45 -3.40 -13.38
C VAL A 41 -12.12 -2.34 -14.25
N SER A 42 -13.44 -2.40 -14.35
CA SER A 42 -14.25 -1.32 -14.94
C SER A 42 -14.80 -0.40 -13.85
N CYS A 43 -15.01 0.86 -14.20
CA CYS A 43 -15.68 1.81 -13.34
C CYS A 43 -17.17 1.45 -13.23
N PRO A 44 -17.73 1.26 -12.02
CA PRO A 44 -19.14 0.92 -11.86
C PRO A 44 -20.10 2.07 -12.22
N ILE A 45 -19.60 3.30 -12.38
CA ILE A 45 -20.41 4.49 -12.69
C ILE A 45 -20.50 4.76 -14.19
N CYS A 46 -19.37 4.74 -14.90
CA CYS A 46 -19.32 5.09 -16.33
C CYS A 46 -18.88 3.92 -17.23
N ASN A 47 -18.65 2.73 -16.65
CA ASN A 47 -18.21 1.51 -17.31
C ASN A 47 -16.86 1.61 -18.05
N HIS A 48 -16.13 2.71 -17.88
CA HIS A 48 -14.82 2.90 -18.48
C HIS A 48 -13.77 2.04 -17.76
N ILE A 49 -12.83 1.47 -18.51
CA ILE A 49 -11.80 0.55 -18.00
C ILE A 49 -10.47 1.25 -17.68
N ASP A 50 -10.31 2.52 -18.05
CA ASP A 50 -9.10 3.27 -17.73
C ASP A 50 -9.12 3.73 -16.27
N MET A 51 -8.45 2.93 -15.44
CA MET A 51 -8.34 3.13 -14.00
C MET A 51 -6.88 3.47 -13.64
N ALA A 52 -6.70 4.44 -12.75
CA ALA A 52 -5.42 4.86 -12.22
C ALA A 52 -5.22 4.35 -10.80
N VAL A 53 -4.01 3.86 -10.51
CA VAL A 53 -3.55 3.54 -9.16
C VAL A 53 -2.55 4.63 -8.75
N PRO A 54 -2.81 5.42 -7.70
CA PRO A 54 -1.83 6.35 -7.17
C PRO A 54 -0.58 5.59 -6.71
N GLN A 55 0.58 6.00 -7.21
CA GLN A 55 1.86 5.36 -6.92
C GLN A 55 2.91 6.40 -6.50
N VAL A 56 3.88 5.98 -5.71
CA VAL A 56 5.04 6.77 -5.29
C VAL A 56 6.29 6.07 -5.77
N SER A 57 7.24 6.85 -6.30
CA SER A 57 8.58 6.36 -6.64
C SER A 57 9.61 7.10 -5.78
N GLU A 58 10.48 6.36 -5.13
CA GLU A 58 11.55 6.92 -4.28
C GLU A 58 12.88 6.21 -4.52
N GLN A 59 13.98 6.96 -4.34
CA GLN A 59 15.32 6.42 -4.47
C GLN A 59 15.69 5.64 -3.21
N VAL A 60 16.33 4.49 -3.39
CA VAL A 60 16.81 3.66 -2.27
C VAL A 60 18.17 4.19 -1.80
N TYR A 61 18.30 4.37 -0.49
CA TYR A 61 19.52 4.84 0.16
C TYR A 61 20.09 3.76 1.09
N GLU A 62 21.42 3.65 1.11
CA GLU A 62 22.19 2.91 2.11
C GLU A 62 22.95 3.93 2.97
N GLY A 63 22.44 4.19 4.18
CA GLY A 63 22.86 5.35 4.96
C GLY A 63 22.58 6.64 4.21
N ASN A 64 23.61 7.47 3.99
CA ASN A 64 23.48 8.73 3.26
C ASN A 64 23.78 8.62 1.75
N LYS A 65 24.03 7.41 1.23
CA LYS A 65 24.42 7.21 -0.17
C LYS A 65 23.25 6.66 -0.99
N ALA A 66 22.91 7.37 -2.07
CA ALA A 66 21.98 6.88 -3.07
C ALA A 66 22.53 5.62 -3.74
N THR A 67 21.74 4.55 -3.78
CA THR A 67 22.12 3.28 -4.43
C THR A 67 21.95 3.30 -5.95
N GLY A 68 21.28 4.34 -6.49
CA GLY A 68 20.86 4.41 -7.89
C GLY A 68 19.61 3.57 -8.20
N LYS A 69 19.16 2.73 -7.26
CA LYS A 69 17.91 1.96 -7.40
C LYS A 69 16.71 2.82 -7.01
N TRP A 70 15.60 2.59 -7.71
CA TRP A 70 14.30 3.20 -7.42
C TRP A 70 13.30 2.11 -7.08
N ILE A 71 12.46 2.38 -6.09
CA ILE A 71 11.31 1.54 -5.79
C ILE A 71 10.03 2.30 -6.13
N THR A 72 9.05 1.61 -6.70
CA THR A 72 7.72 2.15 -6.96
C THR A 72 6.70 1.29 -6.25
N TYR A 73 5.84 1.92 -5.45
CA TYR A 73 4.82 1.23 -4.67
C TYR A 73 3.49 1.99 -4.72
N VAL A 74 2.40 1.27 -4.45
CA VAL A 74 1.06 1.86 -4.40
C VAL A 74 0.94 2.77 -3.18
N ASN A 75 0.48 4.01 -3.38
CA ASN A 75 0.39 5.02 -2.34
C ASN A 75 -0.77 4.71 -1.35
N PRO A 76 -0.49 4.34 -0.09
CA PRO A 76 -1.54 4.13 0.90
C PRO A 76 -2.10 5.47 1.37
N SER A 77 -3.41 5.55 1.56
CA SER A 77 -4.11 6.74 2.02
C SER A 77 -4.67 6.53 3.42
N LYS A 78 -4.34 7.44 4.35
CA LYS A 78 -4.79 7.35 5.74
C LYS A 78 -6.29 7.65 5.86
N VAL A 79 -6.98 6.86 6.67
CA VAL A 79 -8.40 7.01 7.01
C VAL A 79 -8.51 7.60 8.40
N SER A 80 -9.34 8.64 8.57
CA SER A 80 -9.45 9.40 9.82
C SER A 80 -10.42 8.81 10.86
N SER A 81 -11.12 7.72 10.54
CA SER A 81 -12.34 7.32 11.27
C SER A 81 -12.23 6.11 12.22
N PHE A 82 -11.06 5.46 12.35
CA PHE A 82 -10.92 4.28 13.23
C PHE A 82 -10.42 4.66 14.62
N GLY A 83 -11.20 5.45 15.38
CA GLY A 83 -10.78 5.99 16.68
C GLY A 83 -10.40 4.97 17.76
N PHE A 84 -10.82 3.70 17.62
CA PHE A 84 -10.52 2.62 18.56
C PHE A 84 -9.35 1.73 18.13
N GLU A 85 -8.81 1.91 16.93
CA GLU A 85 -7.72 1.09 16.39
C GLU A 85 -6.34 1.63 16.82
N PRO A 86 -5.36 0.75 17.09
CA PRO A 86 -4.00 1.17 17.40
C PRO A 86 -3.43 2.14 16.36
N LEU A 87 -2.63 3.14 16.78
CA LEU A 87 -2.14 4.24 15.95
C LEU A 87 -1.51 3.81 14.61
N HIS A 88 -0.78 2.69 14.62
CA HIS A 88 -0.09 2.13 13.44
C HIS A 88 -0.82 0.90 12.84
N SER A 89 -2.11 0.74 13.13
CA SER A 89 -2.93 -0.33 12.55
C SER A 89 -3.09 -0.14 11.04
N LEU A 90 -3.01 -1.26 10.30
CA LEU A 90 -3.29 -1.30 8.86
C LEU A 90 -4.74 -0.90 8.52
N LEU A 91 -5.65 -0.97 9.49
CA LEU A 91 -7.04 -0.55 9.32
C LEU A 91 -7.18 0.96 9.09
N HIS A 92 -6.18 1.75 9.50
CA HIS A 92 -6.11 3.18 9.21
C HIS A 92 -5.73 3.50 7.76
N TYR A 93 -5.59 2.52 6.87
CA TYR A 93 -5.08 2.75 5.51
C TYR A 93 -5.91 2.03 4.46
N ASN A 94 -6.05 2.68 3.31
CA ASN A 94 -6.60 2.08 2.09
C ASN A 94 -5.70 2.37 0.88
N TYR A 95 -5.83 1.53 -0.13
CA TYR A 95 -5.33 1.76 -1.48
C TYR A 95 -6.47 2.24 -2.36
N ARG A 96 -6.15 3.10 -3.33
CA ARG A 96 -7.14 3.75 -4.18
C ARG A 96 -7.02 3.29 -5.61
N LEU A 97 -8.18 3.15 -6.27
CA LEU A 97 -8.28 2.97 -7.70
C LEU A 97 -9.27 3.97 -8.27
N ILE A 98 -8.79 4.86 -9.13
CA ILE A 98 -9.50 6.07 -9.56
C ILE A 98 -9.84 5.93 -11.04
N CYS A 99 -11.11 6.07 -11.41
CA CYS A 99 -11.50 6.13 -12.80
C CYS A 99 -11.00 7.44 -13.43
N LYS A 100 -10.19 7.35 -14.50
CA LYS A 100 -9.66 8.54 -15.17
C LYS A 100 -10.73 9.33 -15.94
N ASN A 101 -11.88 8.72 -16.22
CA ASN A 101 -12.97 9.35 -16.95
C ASN A 101 -13.91 10.16 -16.05
N CYS A 102 -14.46 9.55 -14.98
CA CYS A 102 -15.47 10.19 -14.14
C CYS A 102 -15.02 10.52 -12.71
N GLY A 103 -13.78 10.18 -12.35
CA GLY A 103 -13.22 10.45 -11.02
C GLY A 103 -13.73 9.53 -9.90
N TYR A 104 -14.59 8.55 -10.21
CA TYR A 104 -15.04 7.56 -9.23
C TYR A 104 -13.85 6.82 -8.60
N GLU A 105 -13.82 6.75 -7.27
CA GLU A 105 -12.74 6.15 -6.50
C GLU A 105 -13.21 4.89 -5.77
N ASN A 106 -12.56 3.77 -6.05
CA ASN A 106 -12.66 2.57 -5.23
C ASN A 106 -11.57 2.61 -4.15
N ARG A 107 -11.92 2.19 -2.93
CA ARG A 107 -11.00 2.10 -1.79
C ARG A 107 -10.91 0.65 -1.33
N PHE A 108 -9.69 0.13 -1.27
CA PHE A 108 -9.39 -1.21 -0.79
C PHE A 108 -8.65 -1.09 0.54
N SER A 109 -9.17 -1.67 1.63
CA SER A 109 -8.46 -1.66 2.91
C SER A 109 -7.06 -2.26 2.76
N ALA A 110 -6.04 -1.64 3.37
CA ALA A 110 -4.66 -2.09 3.21
C ALA A 110 -4.42 -3.46 3.86
N TYR A 111 -5.11 -3.75 4.96
CA TYR A 111 -5.00 -5.01 5.70
C TYR A 111 -5.15 -6.26 4.81
N PRO A 112 -6.28 -6.52 4.12
CA PRO A 112 -6.43 -7.73 3.31
C PRO A 112 -5.45 -7.83 2.13
N VAL A 113 -5.04 -6.70 1.56
CA VAL A 113 -4.09 -6.65 0.44
C VAL A 113 -2.70 -7.06 0.90
N LEU A 114 -2.23 -6.49 2.01
CA LEU A 114 -0.90 -6.79 2.54
C LEU A 114 -0.82 -8.19 3.17
N THR A 115 -1.89 -8.66 3.83
CA THR A 115 -1.95 -10.04 4.30
C THR A 115 -1.91 -11.04 3.14
N TRP A 116 -2.56 -10.75 2.02
CA TRP A 116 -2.44 -11.57 0.81
C TRP A 116 -1.00 -11.60 0.28
N LEU A 117 -0.34 -10.44 0.24
CA LEU A 117 1.05 -10.33 -0.24
C LEU A 117 2.00 -11.16 0.65
N GLU A 118 1.91 -10.99 1.96
CA GLU A 118 2.73 -11.74 2.93
C GLU A 118 2.55 -13.27 2.83
N ASN A 119 1.35 -13.73 2.47
CA ASN A 119 1.08 -15.17 2.30
C ASN A 119 1.62 -15.70 0.97
N ASN A 120 1.49 -14.93 -0.12
CA ASN A 120 2.04 -15.33 -1.43
C ASN A 120 3.57 -15.39 -1.38
N ASP A 121 4.22 -14.46 -0.68
CA ASP A 121 5.68 -14.48 -0.53
C ASP A 121 6.16 -15.72 0.22
N LYS A 122 5.41 -16.20 1.22
CA LYS A 122 5.76 -17.44 1.95
C LYS A 122 5.60 -18.68 1.08
N GLU A 123 4.55 -18.74 0.27
CA GLU A 123 4.30 -19.85 -0.66
C GLU A 123 5.40 -19.93 -1.73
N ASN A 124 5.81 -18.80 -2.32
CA ASN A 124 6.86 -18.76 -3.34
C ASN A 124 8.28 -19.05 -2.82
N ASN A 125 8.53 -18.91 -1.51
CA ASN A 125 9.83 -19.20 -0.88
C ASN A 125 9.91 -20.60 -0.23
N ALA A 126 8.82 -21.37 -0.28
CA ALA A 126 8.74 -22.73 0.23
C ALA A 126 8.84 -23.81 -0.86
N GLU A 127 8.91 -23.40 -2.13
CA GLU A 127 9.21 -24.21 -3.32
C GLU A 127 10.69 -24.10 -3.73
#